data_AF-A0A662PUW2-F1
#
_entry.id   AF-A0A662PUW2-F1
#
_cell.length_a   1.000
_cell.length_b   1.000
_cell.length_c   1.000
_cell.angle_alpha   90.00
_cell.angle_beta   90.00
_cell.angle_gamma   90.00
#
_symmetry.space_group_name_H-M   'P 1'
#
loop_
_entity.id
_entity.type
_entity.pdbx_description
1 polymer ?
#
loop_
_entity_poly.entity_id
_entity_poly.type
_entity_poly.pdbx_seq_one_letter_code
_entity_poly.pdbx_strand_id
1 'polypeptide(L)' 'EMSYERYGDVPNVVFPTGAITIGEKLLVFYGGADKVCCMAYARIDELLSHLL' A
#
# COMPACT_ATOMS: atom_id res chain seq x y z
N GLU A 1 3.66 -8.73 -4.30
CA GLU A 1 2.33 -9.34 -4.17
C GLU A 1 2.37 -10.44 -3.12
N MET A 2 1.37 -10.48 -2.25
CA MET A 2 1.22 -11.42 -1.16
C MET A 2 -0.12 -12.18 -1.26
N SER A 3 -0.22 -13.34 -0.61
CA SER A 3 -1.46 -14.15 -0.66
C SER A 3 -2.70 -13.38 -0.17
N TYR A 4 -2.54 -12.53 0.84
CA TYR A 4 -3.64 -11.73 1.42
C TYR A 4 -4.17 -10.61 0.49
N GLU A 5 -3.49 -10.31 -0.62
CA GLU A 5 -3.95 -9.37 -1.64
C GLU A 5 -4.71 -10.11 -2.76
N ARG A 6 -4.44 -11.41 -2.93
CA ARG A 6 -4.97 -12.24 -4.02
C ARG A 6 -6.18 -13.05 -3.61
N TYR A 7 -6.29 -13.40 -2.32
CA TYR A 7 -7.35 -14.25 -1.78
C TYR A 7 -8.06 -13.56 -0.62
N GLY A 8 -9.36 -13.29 -0.78
CA GLY A 8 -10.21 -12.62 0.19
C GLY A 8 -11.64 -12.51 -0.30
N ASP A 9 -12.40 -11.56 0.22
CA ASP A 9 -13.81 -11.36 -0.15
C ASP A 9 -13.92 -10.83 -1.59
N VAL A 10 -12.94 -10.04 -2.04
CA VAL A 10 -12.74 -9.68 -3.44
C VAL A 10 -11.29 -9.99 -3.85
N PRO A 11 -11.03 -10.94 -4.76
CA PRO A 11 -9.68 -11.38 -5.09
C PRO A 11 -8.90 -10.35 -5.92
N ASN A 12 -7.58 -10.33 -5.74
CA ASN A 12 -6.62 -9.45 -6.45
C ASN A 12 -6.89 -7.95 -6.24
N VAL A 13 -7.17 -7.55 -4.99
CA VAL A 13 -7.39 -6.15 -4.62
C VAL A 13 -6.27 -5.65 -3.73
N VAL A 14 -5.71 -4.51 -4.12
CA VAL A 14 -4.85 -3.63 -3.32
C VAL A 14 -5.47 -2.23 -3.42
N PHE A 15 -6.13 -1.77 -2.37
CA PHE A 15 -6.88 -0.51 -2.40
C PHE A 15 -6.35 0.47 -1.35
N PRO A 16 -5.58 1.51 -1.72
CA PRO A 16 -5.04 2.48 -0.76
C PRO A 16 -6.15 3.35 -0.17
N THR A 17 -6.17 3.51 1.16
CA THR A 17 -7.21 4.24 1.90
C THR A 17 -6.67 5.37 2.79
N GLY A 18 -5.36 5.43 3.01
CA GLY A 18 -4.75 6.51 3.78
C GLY A 18 -3.23 6.45 3.70
N ALA A 19 -2.57 7.58 3.97
CA ALA A 19 -1.12 7.64 4.03
C ALA A 19 -0.67 8.65 5.07
N ILE A 20 0.48 8.38 5.69
CA ILE A 20 1.17 9.30 6.60
C ILE A 20 2.66 9.34 6.27
N THR A 21 3.32 10.42 6.65
CA THR A 21 4.77 10.58 6.50
C THR A 21 5.46 10.52 7.86
N ILE A 22 6.50 9.72 7.97
CA ILE A 22 7.38 9.68 9.16
C ILE A 22 8.82 9.90 8.67
N GLY A 23 9.32 11.12 8.85
CA GLY A 23 10.56 11.56 8.21
C GLY A 23 10.43 11.46 6.68
N GLU A 24 11.37 10.76 6.05
CA GLU A 24 11.39 10.56 4.59
C GLU A 24 10.54 9.37 4.12
N LYS A 25 9.92 8.62 5.04
CA LYS A 25 9.10 7.44 4.71
C LYS A 25 7.64 7.84 4.52
N LEU A 26 7.09 7.53 3.34
CA LEU A 26 5.66 7.50 3.10
C LEU A 26 5.14 6.12 3.47
N LEU A 27 4.28 6.05 4.48
CA LEU A 27 3.55 4.84 4.83
C LEU A 27 2.16 4.93 4.19
N VAL A 28 1.79 3.93 3.39
CA VAL A 28 0.49 3.81 2.73
C VAL A 28 -0.28 2.65 3.34
N PHE A 29 -1.42 2.96 3.93
CA PHE A 29 -2.39 1.99 4.42
C PHE A 29 -3.34 1.62 3.29
N TYR A 30 -3.59 0.32 3.13
CA TYR A 30 -4.41 -0.20 2.05
C TYR A 30 -5.21 -1.43 2.49
N GLY A 31 -6.35 -1.67 1.84
CA GLY A 31 -7.11 -2.91 1.95
C GLY A 31 -6.54 -3.99 1.04
N GLY A 32 -6.32 -5.19 1.59
CA GLY A 32 -5.93 -6.39 0.84
C GLY A 32 -7.12 -7.33 0.66
N ALA A 33 -7.46 -7.61 -0.60
CA ALA A 33 -8.54 -8.51 -1.00
C ALA A 33 -9.91 -8.28 -0.33
N ASP A 34 -10.25 -7.01 -0.03
CA ASP A 34 -11.40 -6.59 0.79
C ASP A 34 -11.54 -7.35 2.12
N LYS A 35 -10.43 -7.88 2.65
CA LYS A 35 -10.42 -8.79 3.79
C LYS A 35 -9.59 -8.30 4.97
N VAL A 36 -8.45 -7.67 4.68
CA VAL A 36 -7.47 -7.26 5.69
C VAL A 36 -7.03 -5.83 5.47
N CYS A 37 -6.59 -5.16 6.55
CA CYS A 37 -5.88 -3.90 6.48
C CYS A 37 -4.37 -4.16 6.48
N CYS A 38 -3.66 -3.52 5.57
CA CYS A 38 -2.23 -3.68 5.34
C CYS A 38 -1.53 -2.32 5.33
N MET A 39 -0.20 -2.34 5.41
CA MET A 39 0.64 -1.14 5.30
C MET A 39 1.91 -1.46 4.52
N ALA A 40 2.22 -0.62 3.54
CA ALA A 40 3.49 -0.62 2.81
C ALA A 40 4.19 0.73 3.01
N TYR A 41 5.50 0.78 2.80
CA TYR A 41 6.23 2.04 2.84
C TYR A 41 7.19 2.17 1.66
N ALA A 42 7.46 3.41 1.27
CA ALA A 42 8.52 3.79 0.36
C ALA A 42 9.18 5.08 0.86
N ARG A 43 10.39 5.39 0.38
CA ARG A 43 10.91 6.74 0.55
C ARG A 43 10.25 7.69 -0.44
N ILE A 44 9.94 8.91 -0.01
CA ILE A 44 9.25 9.90 -0.85
C ILE A 44 10.09 10.33 -2.05
N ASP A 45 11.38 10.54 -1.86
CA ASP A 45 12.31 10.93 -2.92
C ASP A 45 12.43 9.86 -4.01
N GLU A 46 12.53 8.60 -3.61
CA GLU A 46 12.54 7.46 -4.54
C GLU A 46 11.23 7.36 -5.35
N LEU A 47 10.08 7.57 -4.70
CA LEU A 47 8.77 7.56 -5.37
C LEU A 47 8.64 8.71 -6.37
N LEU A 48 9.00 9.93 -5.97
CA LEU A 48 8.93 11.10 -6.86
C LEU A 48 9.88 10.94 -8.06
N SER A 49 11.06 10.36 -7.84
CA SER A 49 12.03 10.07 -8.91
C SER A 49 11.52 9.03 -9.93
N HIS A 50 10.56 8.18 -9.55
CA HIS A 50 9.91 7.24 -10.47
C HIS A 50 8.76 7.86 -11.26
N LEU A 51 8.25 9.03 -10.84
CA LEU A 51 7.11 9.71 -11.46
C LEU A 51 7.51 10.85 -12.41
N LEU A 52 8.68 11.45 -12.18
CA LEU A 52 9.22 12.60 -12.91
C LEU A 52 10.29 12.16 -13.91
#